data_AF-A0A2V7QKT9-F1
#
_entry.id   AF-A0A2V7QKT9-F1
#
_cell.length_a   1.000
_cell.length_b   1.000
_cell.length_c   1.000
_cell.angle_alpha   90.00
_cell.angle_beta   90.00
_cell.angle_gamma   90.00
#
_symmetry.space_group_name_H-M   'P 1'
#
loop_
_entity.id
_entity.type
_entity.pdbx_description
1 polymer ?
#
loop_
_entity_poly.entity_id
_entity_poly.type
_entity_poly.pdbx_seq_one_letter_code
_entity_poly.pdbx_strand_id
1 'polypeptide(L)' 'GATQIGAVMGKVLPQYKGRADGSTINAIAREELGRLAK' A
#
# COMPACT_ATOMS: atom_id res chain seq x y z
N GLY A 1 -2.02 -8.36 9.75
CA GLY A 1 -2.64 -7.31 8.92
C GLY A 1 -2.36 -5.87 9.35
N ALA A 2 -1.16 -5.50 9.79
CA ALA A 2 -0.71 -4.09 9.82
C ALA A 2 0.78 -4.02 9.44
N THR A 3 1.54 -5.00 9.89
CA THR A 3 2.93 -5.28 9.50
C THR A 3 3.10 -5.47 7.99
N GLN A 4 2.20 -6.24 7.35
CA GLN A 4 2.21 -6.47 5.90
C GLN A 4 2.00 -5.17 5.11
N ILE A 5 1.05 -4.33 5.55
CA ILE A 5 0.78 -3.00 4.96
C ILE A 5 2.00 -2.10 5.11
N GLY A 6 2.59 -2.02 6.31
CA GLY A 6 3.78 -1.21 6.54
C GLY A 6 4.95 -1.60 5.63
N ALA A 7 5.18 -2.91 5.44
CA ALA A 7 6.22 -3.43 4.57
C ALA A 7 5.98 -3.08 3.09
N VAL A 8 4.74 -3.15 2.62
CA VAL A 8 4.36 -2.75 1.25
C VAL A 8 4.51 -1.25 1.06
N MET A 9 3.93 -0.46 1.97
CA MET A 9 3.95 1.01 1.89
C MET A 9 5.38 1.56 1.95
N GLY A 10 6.27 0.97 2.74
CA GLY A 10 7.68 1.35 2.81
C GLY A 10 8.44 1.18 1.48
N LYS A 11 8.01 0.25 0.63
CA LYS A 11 8.60 0.03 -0.70
C LYS A 11 7.92 0.87 -1.79
N VAL A 12 6.60 1.05 -1.70
CA VAL A 12 5.80 1.68 -2.75
C VAL A 12 5.85 3.22 -2.65
N LEU A 13 5.71 3.80 -1.46
CA LEU A 13 5.65 5.26 -1.30
C LEU A 13 6.83 6.02 -1.92
N PRO A 14 8.09 5.58 -1.80
CA PRO A 14 9.21 6.28 -2.45
C PRO A 14 9.15 6.27 -3.98
N GLN A 15 8.62 5.20 -4.59
CA GLN A 15 8.55 5.05 -6.05
C GLN A 15 7.49 5.95 -6.69
N TYR A 16 6.42 6.24 -5.94
CA TYR A 16 5.28 7.03 -6.41
C TYR A 16 5.23 8.44 -5.80
N LYS A 17 6.27 8.84 -5.06
CA LYS A 17 6.37 10.17 -4.43
C LYS A 17 6.24 11.27 -5.47
N GLY A 18 5.30 12.20 -5.26
CA GLY A 18 5.02 13.31 -6.18
C GLY A 18 4.28 12.90 -7.46
N ARG A 19 3.90 11.62 -7.61
CA ARG A 19 3.16 11.11 -8.76
C ARG A 19 1.78 10.59 -8.38
N ALA A 20 1.61 10.12 -7.14
CA ALA A 20 0.33 9.67 -6.60
C ALA A 20 0.19 10.04 -5.13
N ASP A 21 -1.05 10.23 -4.69
CA ASP A 21 -1.37 10.50 -3.29
C ASP A 21 -1.17 9.24 -2.42
N GLY A 22 -0.58 9.43 -1.23
CA GLY A 22 -0.27 8.34 -0.31
C GLY A 22 -1.52 7.61 0.21
N SER A 23 -2.66 8.30 0.29
CA SER A 23 -3.94 7.75 0.73
C SER A 23 -4.52 6.82 -0.32
N THR A 24 -4.44 7.20 -1.60
CA THR A 24 -4.82 6.35 -2.73
C THR A 24 -4.00 5.06 -2.76
N ILE A 25 -2.68 5.18 -2.60
CA ILE A 25 -1.79 4.01 -2.53
C ILE A 25 -2.17 3.10 -1.35
N ASN A 26 -2.48 3.69 -0.18
CA ASN A 26 -2.88 2.94 1.00
C ASN A 26 -4.18 2.16 0.80
N ALA A 27 -5.18 2.78 0.17
CA ALA A 27 -6.45 2.15 -0.15
C ALA A 27 -6.27 0.93 -1.05
N ILE A 28 -5.50 1.08 -2.15
CA ILE A 28 -5.18 -0.02 -3.08
C ILE A 28 -4.42 -1.12 -2.35
N ALA A 29 -3.39 -0.79 -1.56
CA ALA A 29 -2.60 -1.78 -0.84
C ALA A 29 -3.44 -2.59 0.15
N ARG A 30 -4.42 -1.96 0.82
CA ARG A 30 -5.36 -2.64 1.72
C ARG A 30 -6.29 -3.57 0.97
N GLU A 31 -6.84 -3.11 -0.14
CA GLU A 31 -7.74 -3.90 -0.99
C GLU A 31 -7.04 -5.15 -1.53
N GLU A 32 -5.86 -5.00 -2.12
CA GLU A 32 -5.10 -6.12 -2.68
C GLU A 32 -4.63 -7.11 -1.61
N LEU A 33 -4.18 -6.62 -0.45
CA LEU A 33 -3.82 -7.51 0.66
C LEU A 33 -5.04 -8.25 1.23
N GLY A 34 -6.21 -7.62 1.24
CA GLY A 34 -7.47 -8.27 1.61
C GLY A 34 -7.90 -9.33 0.58
N ARG A 35 -7.67 -9.07 -0.71
CA ARG A 35 -7.92 -10.01 -1.80
C ARG A 35 -7.03 -11.26 -1.70
N LEU A 36 -5.76 -11.09 -1.36
CA LEU A 36 -4.79 -12.19 -1.20
C LEU A 36 -4.96 -12.98 0.11
N ALA A 37 -5.70 -12.45 1.09
CA ALA A 37 -5.95 -13.10 2.37
C ALA A 37 -7.21 -13.99 2.37
N LYS A 38 -7.94 -14.03 1.26
CA LYS A 38 -9.09 -14.89 1.00
C LYS A 38 -8.66 -16.14 0.26
#